data_AF-A0A522W825-F1
#
_entry.id   AF-A0A522W825-F1
#
_cell.length_a   1.000
_cell.length_b   1.000
_cell.length_c   1.000
_cell.angle_alpha   90.00
_cell.angle_beta   90.00
_cell.angle_gamma   90.00
#
_symmetry.space_group_name_H-M   'P 1'
#
loop_
_entity.id
_entity.type
_entity.pdbx_description
1 polymer ?
#
loop_
_entity_poly.entity_id
_entity_poly.type
_entity_poly.pdbx_seq_one_letter_code
_entity_poly.pdbx_strand_id
1 'polypeptide(L)'
;MFRGLNRLIPTIATYKGVRPMPKQIDYYYSLVSPWSLIGHARLIDIAKRHGATIAFKPVNLAKIFPVTGGSVFKDRHPSRLAYRLVELER
;
A
#
# COMPACT_ATOMS: atom_id res chain seq x y z
N MET A 1 46.09 -23.21 8.17
CA MET A 1 45.46 -22.99 6.85
C MET A 1 43.96 -23.16 7.04
N PHE A 2 43.22 -22.06 6.98
CA PHE A 2 41.86 -21.92 7.50
C PHE A 2 40.84 -22.76 6.72
N ARG A 3 40.10 -23.63 7.43
CA ARG A 3 38.90 -24.30 6.92
C ARG A 3 37.80 -23.25 6.74
N GLY A 4 37.23 -23.20 5.55
CA GLY A 4 36.16 -22.29 5.15
C GLY A 4 34.92 -22.43 6.04
N LEU A 5 34.67 -21.40 6.84
CA LEU A 5 33.40 -21.21 7.54
C LEU A 5 32.37 -20.78 6.50
N ASN A 6 31.54 -21.72 6.06
CA ASN A 6 30.29 -21.40 5.39
C ASN A 6 29.47 -20.51 6.35
N ARG A 7 29.36 -19.22 6.03
CA ARG A 7 28.46 -18.28 6.70
C ARG A 7 27.03 -18.76 6.44
N LEU A 8 26.52 -19.57 7.35
CA LEU A 8 25.11 -19.85 7.51
C LEU A 8 24.44 -18.52 7.88
N ILE A 9 23.84 -17.86 6.89
CA ILE A 9 22.83 -16.84 7.12
C ILE A 9 21.69 -17.56 7.85
N PRO A 10 21.33 -17.17 9.09
CA PRO A 10 20.22 -17.82 9.76
C PRO A 10 18.93 -17.40 9.08
N THR A 11 18.36 -18.30 8.29
CA THR A 11 16.95 -18.25 7.88
C THR A 11 16.11 -18.33 9.15
N ILE A 12 15.65 -17.18 9.63
CA ILE A 12 14.57 -16.97 10.61
C ILE A 12 14.39 -18.17 11.56
N ALA A 13 15.33 -18.34 12.50
CA ALA A 13 15.13 -19.25 13.61
C ALA A 13 14.04 -18.65 14.50
N THR A 14 12.82 -19.17 14.34
CA THR A 14 11.66 -18.92 15.20
C THR A 14 12.08 -19.06 16.67
N TYR A 15 12.02 -17.97 17.43
CA TYR A 15 12.16 -18.02 18.89
C TYR A 15 11.07 -18.95 19.44
N LYS A 16 11.46 -20.00 20.17
CA LYS A 16 10.55 -20.95 20.83
C LYS A 16 9.54 -20.17 21.68
N GLY A 17 8.30 -20.03 21.19
CA GLY A 17 7.17 -19.46 21.94
C GLY A 17 6.41 -18.33 21.25
N VAL A 18 6.97 -17.67 20.23
CA VAL A 18 6.26 -16.60 19.50
C VAL A 18 5.85 -17.12 18.13
N ARG A 19 4.58 -17.49 17.97
CA ARG A 19 4.02 -17.70 16.62
C ARG A 19 4.14 -16.38 15.86
N PRO A 20 4.61 -16.37 14.59
CA PRO A 20 4.60 -15.15 13.80
C PRO A 20 3.16 -14.64 13.74
N MET A 21 2.95 -13.40 14.21
CA MET A 21 1.64 -12.76 14.13
C MET A 21 1.21 -12.70 12.66
N PRO A 22 -0.07 -13.01 12.35
CA PRO A 22 -0.58 -12.83 11.00
C PRO A 22 -0.37 -11.38 10.57
N LYS A 23 0.37 -11.18 9.48
CA LYS A 23 0.60 -9.86 8.90
C LYS A 23 -0.59 -9.51 8.03
N GLN A 24 -1.48 -8.64 8.51
CA GLN A 24 -2.63 -8.15 7.75
C GLN A 24 -2.40 -6.70 7.29
N ILE A 25 -2.74 -6.42 6.04
CA ILE A 25 -2.73 -5.08 5.44
C ILE A 25 -4.16 -4.66 5.15
N ASP A 26 -4.64 -3.61 5.82
CA ASP A 26 -5.91 -2.98 5.48
C ASP A 26 -5.72 -2.05 4.28
N TYR A 27 -6.34 -2.40 3.15
CA TYR A 27 -6.16 -1.68 1.90
C TYR A 27 -7.42 -0.87 1.56
N TYR A 28 -7.40 0.41 1.93
CA TYR A 28 -8.43 1.37 1.58
C TYR A 28 -8.20 1.93 0.17
N TYR A 29 -9.20 1.84 -0.70
CA TYR A 29 -9.10 2.36 -2.07
C TYR A 29 -10.46 2.84 -2.59
N SER A 30 -10.44 3.68 -3.62
CA SER A 30 -11.66 4.08 -4.32
C SER A 30 -11.46 3.98 -5.82
N LEU A 31 -12.41 3.36 -6.52
CA LEU A 31 -12.32 3.15 -7.98
C LEU A 31 -12.39 4.47 -8.77
N VAL A 32 -12.96 5.53 -8.20
CA VAL A 32 -13.02 6.86 -8.82
C VAL A 32 -11.71 7.65 -8.68
N SER A 33 -10.76 7.15 -7.89
CA SER A 33 -9.46 7.79 -7.68
C SER A 33 -8.42 7.17 -8.60
N PRO A 34 -7.89 7.90 -9.59
CA PRO A 34 -6.89 7.35 -10.50
C PRO A 34 -5.60 6.94 -9.76
N TRP A 35 -5.30 7.57 -8.64
CA TRP A 35 -4.08 7.28 -7.86
C TRP A 35 -4.19 6.05 -6.96
N SER A 36 -5.39 5.63 -6.55
CA SER A 36 -5.57 4.56 -5.55
C SER A 36 -5.13 3.17 -6.04
N LEU A 37 -4.96 3.01 -7.37
CA LEU A 37 -4.66 1.73 -8.00
C LEU A 37 -3.25 1.67 -8.63
N ILE A 38 -2.50 2.77 -8.69
CA ILE A 38 -1.15 2.81 -9.30
C ILE A 38 -0.20 1.77 -8.66
N GLY A 39 -0.35 1.52 -7.36
CA GLY A 39 0.46 0.54 -6.62
C GLY A 39 -0.17 -0.85 -6.45
N HIS A 40 -1.37 -1.11 -7.01
CA HIS A 40 -2.18 -2.29 -6.66
C HIS A 40 -1.44 -3.62 -6.90
N ALA A 41 -0.93 -3.81 -8.11
CA ALA A 41 -0.22 -5.04 -8.48
C ALA A 41 1.05 -5.25 -7.63
N ARG A 42 1.80 -4.17 -7.39
CA ARG A 42 3.01 -4.20 -6.55
C ARG A 42 2.69 -4.54 -5.09
N LEU A 43 1.60 -4.00 -4.55
CA LEU A 43 1.15 -4.32 -3.20
C LEU A 43 0.81 -5.82 -3.06
N ILE A 44 0.09 -6.37 -4.04
CA ILE A 44 -0.25 -7.81 -4.07
C ILE A 44 1.01 -8.66 -4.10
N ASP A 45 1.98 -8.32 -4.95
CA ASP A 45 3.25 -9.05 -5.05
C ASP A 45 4.04 -9.02 -3.73
N ILE A 46 4.15 -7.84 -3.10
CA ILE A 46 4.79 -7.69 -1.78
C ILE A 46 4.07 -8.54 -0.73
N ALA A 47 2.74 -8.47 -0.65
CA ALA A 47 1.98 -9.24 0.33
C ALA A 47 2.22 -10.75 0.16
N LYS A 48 2.23 -11.25 -1.08
CA LYS A 48 2.57 -12.64 -1.40
C LYS A 48 3.99 -13.00 -0.96
N ARG A 49 5.01 -12.21 -1.31
CA ARG A 49 6.41 -12.46 -0.93
C ARG A 49 6.65 -12.53 0.57
N HIS A 50 5.85 -11.79 1.35
CA HIS A 50 6.02 -11.70 2.80
C HIS A 50 5.00 -12.52 3.61
N GLY A 51 4.13 -13.29 2.95
CA GLY A 51 3.08 -14.07 3.61
C GLY A 51 2.08 -13.20 4.38
N ALA A 52 1.77 -12.02 3.85
CA ALA A 52 0.77 -11.12 4.41
C ALA A 52 -0.59 -11.29 3.73
N THR A 53 -1.67 -11.12 4.49
CA THR A 53 -3.04 -11.06 3.97
C THR A 53 -3.44 -9.62 3.70
N ILE A 54 -4.31 -9.40 2.72
CA ILE A 54 -4.85 -8.07 2.40
C ILE A 54 -6.36 -8.08 2.70
N ALA A 55 -6.80 -7.13 3.52
CA ALA A 55 -8.21 -6.83 3.73
C ALA A 55 -8.60 -5.63 2.85
N PHE A 56 -9.32 -5.90 1.76
CA PHE A 56 -9.77 -4.88 0.83
C PHE A 56 -10.94 -4.07 1.40
N LYS A 57 -10.80 -2.75 1.43
CA LYS A 57 -11.77 -1.82 2.01
C LYS A 57 -12.11 -0.71 1.01
N PRO A 58 -13.04 -0.94 0.06
CA PRO A 58 -13.46 0.10 -0.86
C PRO A 58 -14.13 1.25 -0.09
N VAL A 59 -13.80 2.48 -0.43
CA VAL A 59 -14.32 3.69 0.25
C VAL A 59 -15.06 4.63 -0.69
N ASN A 60 -16.09 5.26 -0.14
CA ASN A 60 -16.86 6.30 -0.81
C ASN A 60 -16.27 7.68 -0.49
N LEU A 61 -15.53 8.26 -1.43
CA LEU A 61 -14.89 9.56 -1.24
C LEU A 61 -15.89 10.71 -1.09
N ALA A 62 -17.10 10.61 -1.65
CA ALA A 62 -18.13 11.64 -1.50
C ALA A 62 -18.60 11.79 -0.04
N LYS A 63 -18.54 10.70 0.75
CA LYS A 63 -18.82 10.74 2.19
C LYS A 63 -17.61 11.20 3.02
N ILE A 64 -16.39 10.98 2.52
CA ILE A 64 -15.15 11.26 3.24
C ILE A 64 -14.75 12.74 3.14
N PHE A 65 -14.84 13.34 1.96
CA PHE A 65 -14.40 14.73 1.75
C PHE A 65 -15.02 15.74 2.74
N PRO A 66 -16.34 15.73 3.00
CA PRO A 66 -16.95 16.69 3.92
C PRO A 66 -16.47 16.53 5.37
N VAL A 67 -16.20 15.30 5.82
CA VAL A 67 -15.83 15.02 7.22
C VAL A 67 -14.34 15.21 7.51
N THR A 68 -13.49 15.23 6.48
CA THR A 68 -12.04 15.44 6.63
C THR A 68 -11.58 16.86 6.26
N GLY A 69 -12.50 17.75 5.87
CA GLY A 69 -12.16 19.08 5.36
C GLY A 69 -11.53 19.07 3.96
N GLY A 70 -11.66 17.96 3.23
CA GLY A 70 -11.13 17.85 1.88
C GLY A 70 -12.01 18.58 0.85
N SER A 71 -11.39 19.36 -0.04
CA SER A 71 -12.12 19.98 -1.15
C SER A 71 -12.48 18.94 -2.22
N VAL A 72 -13.79 18.86 -2.51
CA VAL A 72 -14.29 18.10 -3.67
C VAL A 72 -13.69 18.67 -4.95
N PHE A 73 -13.59 17.82 -5.97
CA PHE A 73 -12.84 18.11 -7.18
C PHE A 73 -13.21 19.45 -7.84
N LYS A 74 -14.51 19.74 -7.95
CA LYS A 74 -15.04 20.97 -8.56
C LYS A 74 -14.63 22.27 -7.87
N ASP A 75 -14.31 22.22 -6.58
CA ASP A 75 -14.04 23.41 -5.76
C ASP A 75 -12.52 23.66 -5.60
N ARG A 76 -11.68 22.90 -6.33
CA ARG A 76 -10.23 23.05 -6.28
C ARG A 76 -9.76 24.22 -7.13
N HIS A 77 -8.69 24.90 -6.67
CA HIS A 77 -8.07 25.99 -7.42
C HIS A 77 -7.67 25.57 -8.85
N PRO A 78 -7.86 26.42 -9.89
CA PRO A 78 -7.59 26.07 -11.29
C PRO A 78 -6.19 25.50 -11.55
N SER A 79 -5.17 26.01 -10.87
CA SER A 79 -3.80 25.48 -11.01
C SER A 79 -3.67 24.01 -10.62
N ARG A 80 -4.42 23.53 -9.63
CA ARG A 80 -4.43 22.12 -9.22
C ARG A 80 -5.19 21.23 -10.20
N LEU A 81 -6.23 21.78 -10.85
CA LEU A 81 -6.97 21.09 -11.89
C LEU A 81 -6.12 20.92 -13.15
N ALA A 82 -5.40 21.96 -13.55
CA ALA A 82 -4.48 21.92 -14.69
C ALA A 82 -3.34 20.91 -14.45
N TYR A 83 -2.68 20.98 -13.29
CA TYR A 83 -1.58 20.06 -12.96
C TYR A 83 -2.01 18.59 -12.91
N ARG A 84 -3.27 18.31 -12.53
CA ARG A 84 -3.79 16.94 -12.51
C ARG A 84 -3.71 16.27 -13.88
N LEU A 85 -4.01 16.98 -14.96
CA LEU A 85 -3.99 16.41 -16.30
C LEU A 85 -2.58 16.00 -16.69
N VAL A 86 -1.59 16.85 -16.38
CA VAL A 86 -0.17 16.56 -16.58
C VAL A 86 0.27 15.33 -15.80
N GLU A 87 -0.13 15.21 -14.53
CA GLU A 87 0.24 14.06 -13.68
C GLU A 87 -0.40 12.74 -14.17
N LEU A 88 -1.59 12.80 -14.78
CA LEU A 88 -2.27 11.61 -15.30
C LEU A 88 -1.68 11.09 -16.62
N GLU A 89 -0.92 11.91 -17.34
CA GLU A 89 -0.25 11.53 -18.59
C GLU A 89 1.11 10.84 -18.37
N ARG A 90 1.64 10.85 -17.14
CA ARG A 90 2.98 10.36 -16.80
C ARG A 90 3.05 8.86 -16.56
#